data_AF-A0A4Y1ZKY4-F1
#
_entry.id   AF-A0A4Y1ZKY4-F1
#
_cell.length_a   1.000
_cell.length_b   1.000
_cell.length_c   1.000
_cell.angle_alpha   90.00
_cell.angle_beta   90.00
_cell.angle_gamma   90.00
#
_symmetry.space_group_name_H-M   'P 1'
#
loop_
_entity.id
_entity.type
_entity.pdbx_description
1 polymer ?
#
loop_
_entity_poly.entity_id
_entity_poly.type
_entity_poly.pdbx_seq_one_letter_code
_entity_poly.pdbx_strand_id
1 'polypeptide(L)'
;MVHGPCGIINPNAPCMEDGECSKQFPKAFREEAEENVNGYPVYKRRCIEPVRVGKHYIDNRWIVPYNPWLSKKYNAHINVEVCASVKSVKYLYKYVYKGMMQPPLH
;
A
#
# COMPACT_ATOMS: atom_id res chain seq x y z
N MET A 1 -2.56 -4.24 7.10
CA MET A 1 -1.32 -4.90 6.66
C MET A 1 -0.12 -4.05 7.04
N VAL A 2 1.03 -4.65 7.32
CA VAL A 2 2.27 -3.94 7.70
C VAL A 2 3.24 -3.97 6.52
N HIS A 3 3.75 -2.81 6.11
CA HIS A 3 4.88 -2.76 5.19
C HIS A 3 6.12 -3.26 5.91
N GLY A 4 6.85 -4.19 5.28
CA GLY A 4 8.08 -4.73 5.86
C GLY A 4 9.12 -3.64 6.12
N PRO A 5 10.05 -3.85 7.07
CA PRO A 5 11.14 -2.91 7.31
C PRO A 5 11.91 -2.64 6.02
N CYS A 6 12.15 -1.37 5.74
CA CYS A 6 12.92 -0.86 4.61
C CYS A 6 13.67 0.42 5.02
N GLY A 7 14.37 1.05 4.09
CA GLY A 7 15.19 2.24 4.37
C GLY A 7 16.43 1.86 5.16
N ILE A 8 16.80 2.70 6.12
CA ILE A 8 17.97 2.48 6.99
C ILE A 8 17.86 1.16 7.76
N ILE A 9 16.64 0.75 8.13
CA ILE A 9 16.41 -0.49 8.90
C ILE A 9 16.70 -1.73 8.04
N ASN A 10 16.44 -1.66 6.74
CA ASN A 10 16.72 -2.75 5.80
C ASN A 10 16.97 -2.19 4.39
N PRO A 11 18.22 -1.81 4.07
CA PRO A 11 18.58 -1.25 2.77
C PRO A 11 18.41 -2.25 1.61
N ASN A 12 18.39 -3.55 1.91
CA ASN A 12 18.27 -4.63 0.94
C ASN A 12 16.80 -5.03 0.68
N ALA A 13 15.83 -4.30 1.23
CA ALA A 13 14.42 -4.62 1.01
C ALA A 13 14.05 -4.50 -0.49
N PRO A 14 13.20 -5.38 -1.05
CA PRO A 14 12.87 -5.37 -2.48
C PRO A 14 12.21 -4.07 -2.98
N CYS A 15 11.70 -3.25 -2.07
CA CYS A 15 11.09 -1.97 -2.39
C CYS A 15 12.10 -0.81 -2.45
N MET A 16 13.38 -1.04 -2.13
CA MET A 16 14.41 -0.01 -2.13
C MET A 16 14.90 0.28 -3.55
N GLU A 17 14.86 1.54 -3.95
CA GLU A 17 15.34 2.07 -5.23
C GLU A 17 16.11 3.36 -4.92
N ASP A 18 17.35 3.49 -5.40
CA ASP A 18 18.22 4.68 -5.20
C ASP A 18 18.36 5.14 -3.73
N GLY A 19 18.35 4.18 -2.79
CA GLY A 19 18.47 4.47 -1.35
C GLY A 19 17.16 4.90 -0.68
N GLU A 20 16.06 5.00 -1.43
CA GLU A 20 14.73 5.32 -0.91
C GLU A 20 13.75 4.18 -1.12
N CYS A 21 12.68 4.14 -0.32
CA CYS A 21 11.60 3.19 -0.57
C CYS A 21 10.78 3.69 -1.77
N SER A 22 10.67 2.90 -2.83
CA SER A 22 9.82 3.16 -4.02
C SER A 22 8.33 3.37 -3.67
N LYS A 23 7.89 2.88 -2.50
CA LYS A 23 6.53 3.07 -1.97
C LYS A 23 6.45 4.21 -0.94
N GLN A 24 7.57 4.87 -0.66
CA GLN A 24 7.76 6.01 0.23
C GLN A 24 7.31 5.69 1.67
N PHE A 25 7.73 4.54 2.19
CA PHE A 25 7.60 4.21 3.60
C PHE A 25 8.86 4.60 4.38
N PRO A 26 8.73 5.00 5.65
CA PRO A 26 7.48 5.24 6.38
C PRO A 26 6.73 6.49 5.89
N LYS A 27 5.39 6.43 5.84
CA LYS A 27 4.55 7.56 5.42
C LYS A 27 4.44 8.61 6.55
N ALA A 28 4.25 9.88 6.23
CA ALA A 28 4.00 10.90 7.25
C ALA A 28 2.67 10.66 7.99
N PHE A 29 2.60 11.08 9.26
CA PHE A 29 1.33 11.18 9.97
C PHE A 29 0.44 12.24 9.33
N ARG A 30 -0.87 12.01 9.37
CA ARG A 30 -1.89 12.87 8.75
C ARG A 30 -3.14 12.80 9.62
N GLU A 31 -3.69 13.96 9.98
CA GLU A 31 -4.91 14.01 10.77
C GLU A 31 -6.18 13.82 9.94
N GLU A 32 -6.14 14.02 8.62
CA GLU A 32 -7.30 13.82 7.76
C GLU A 32 -6.89 13.12 6.47
N ALA A 33 -7.89 12.56 5.78
CA ALA A 33 -7.70 12.02 4.45
C ALA A 33 -7.86 13.16 3.45
N GLU A 34 -6.89 13.30 2.55
CA GLU A 34 -6.87 14.37 1.54
C GLU A 34 -6.88 13.77 0.14
N GLU A 35 -7.61 14.41 -0.76
CA GLU A 35 -7.49 14.15 -2.20
C GLU A 35 -6.16 14.71 -2.70
N ASN A 36 -5.38 13.89 -3.41
CA ASN A 36 -4.12 14.33 -3.99
C ASN A 36 -4.32 14.70 -5.45
N VAL A 37 -3.69 15.80 -5.88
CA VAL A 37 -3.62 16.26 -7.28
C VAL A 37 -3.14 15.16 -8.24
N ASN A 38 -2.32 14.23 -7.76
CA ASN A 38 -1.80 13.10 -8.56
C ASN A 38 -2.75 11.91 -8.69
N GLY A 39 -3.97 11.99 -8.13
CA GLY A 39 -5.02 10.99 -8.29
C GLY A 39 -4.99 9.82 -7.31
N TYR A 40 -4.12 9.83 -6.29
CA TYR A 40 -4.10 8.83 -5.23
C TYR A 40 -4.43 9.47 -3.88
N PRO A 41 -5.46 9.00 -3.15
CA PRO A 41 -5.81 9.59 -1.85
C PRO A 41 -4.66 9.46 -0.84
N VAL A 42 -4.40 10.53 -0.09
CA VAL A 42 -3.51 10.49 1.06
C VAL A 42 -4.36 10.20 2.29
N TYR A 43 -4.25 8.99 2.84
CA TYR A 43 -5.07 8.58 3.97
C TYR A 43 -4.63 9.17 5.31
N LYS A 44 -5.60 9.41 6.19
CA LYS A 44 -5.38 9.71 7.62
C LYS A 44 -4.49 8.65 8.27
N ARG A 45 -3.47 9.09 9.01
CA ARG A 45 -2.53 8.25 9.77
C ARG A 45 -2.31 8.89 11.14
N ARG A 46 -3.01 8.42 12.16
CA ARG A 46 -2.94 8.94 13.53
C ARG A 46 -1.61 8.56 14.19
N CYS A 47 -1.02 9.48 14.95
CA CYS A 47 0.08 9.18 15.84
C CYS A 47 -0.48 8.52 17.11
N ILE A 48 -0.37 7.20 17.20
CA ILE A 48 -0.75 6.40 18.37
C ILE A 48 0.47 5.62 18.86
N GLU A 49 0.33 4.97 20.00
CA GLU A 49 1.40 4.13 20.55
C GLU A 49 1.83 3.05 19.54
N PRO A 50 3.14 2.91 19.28
CA PRO A 50 3.66 1.88 18.40
C PRO A 50 3.47 0.49 19.01
N VAL A 51 3.19 -0.49 18.15
CA VAL A 51 3.04 -1.89 18.54
C VAL A 51 4.32 -2.65 18.18
N ARG A 52 4.73 -3.58 19.05
CA ARG A 52 5.87 -4.45 18.77
C ARG A 52 5.46 -5.57 17.81
N VAL A 53 6.10 -5.61 16.64
CA VAL A 53 5.94 -6.69 15.66
C VAL A 53 7.30 -7.37 15.46
N GLY A 54 7.44 -8.55 16.07
CA GLY A 54 8.72 -9.26 16.15
C GLY A 54 9.78 -8.46 16.93
N LYS A 55 10.86 -8.05 16.25
CA LYS A 55 11.97 -7.28 16.83
C LYS A 55 11.85 -5.77 16.66
N HIS A 56 10.84 -5.29 15.94
CA HIS A 56 10.70 -3.87 15.59
C HIS A 56 9.45 -3.26 16.21
N TYR A 57 9.54 -1.99 16.58
CA TYR A 57 8.38 -1.18 16.94
C TYR A 57 7.80 -0.54 15.69
N ILE A 58 6.51 -0.76 15.45
CA ILE A 58 5.81 -0.35 14.25
C ILE A 58 4.65 0.56 14.64
N ASP A 59 4.65 1.76 14.07
CA ASP A 59 3.55 2.70 14.17
C ASP A 59 2.72 2.74 12.88
N ASN A 60 1.68 3.60 12.88
CA ASN A 60 0.77 3.75 11.74
C ASN A 60 1.42 4.24 10.44
N ARG A 61 2.69 4.69 10.46
CA ARG A 61 3.41 5.13 9.25
C ARG A 61 3.79 3.97 8.34
N TRP A 62 3.87 2.77 8.90
CA TRP A 62 4.21 1.53 8.20
C TRP A 62 2.98 0.75 7.74
N ILE A 63 1.77 1.19 8.11
CA ILE A 63 0.55 0.47 7.77
C ILE A 63 0.17 0.72 6.32
N VAL A 64 -0.05 -0.37 5.58
CA VAL A 64 -0.68 -0.32 4.26
C VAL A 64 -2.19 -0.15 4.48
N PRO A 65 -2.83 0.89 3.90
CA PRO A 65 -4.28 1.07 3.99
C PRO A 65 -5.01 -0.20 3.59
N TYR A 66 -6.02 -0.59 4.35
CA TYR A 66 -6.83 -1.76 4.09
C TYR A 66 -8.25 -1.52 4.58
N ASN A 67 -9.22 -2.24 4.03
CA ASN A 67 -10.58 -2.25 4.55
C ASN A 67 -10.73 -3.44 5.52
N PRO A 68 -10.87 -3.21 6.85
CA PRO A 68 -10.94 -4.30 7.82
C PRO A 68 -12.14 -5.22 7.61
N TRP A 69 -13.28 -4.66 7.22
CA TRP A 69 -14.51 -5.42 7.00
C TRP A 69 -14.36 -6.37 5.80
N LEU A 70 -13.90 -5.84 4.65
CA LEU A 70 -13.66 -6.65 3.45
C LEU A 70 -12.61 -7.72 3.71
N SER A 71 -11.48 -7.34 4.32
CA SER A 71 -10.38 -8.28 4.59
C SER A 71 -10.84 -9.44 5.47
N LYS A 72 -11.64 -9.14 6.51
CA LYS A 72 -12.19 -10.15 7.41
C LYS A 72 -13.26 -11.01 6.74
N LYS A 73 -14.15 -10.40 5.95
CA LYS A 73 -15.27 -11.11 5.28
C LYS A 73 -14.79 -12.16 4.29
N TYR A 74 -13.73 -11.86 3.53
CA TYR A 74 -13.24 -12.74 2.47
C TYR A 74 -11.93 -13.46 2.81
N ASN A 75 -11.38 -13.25 4.01
CA ASN A 75 -10.09 -13.78 4.44
C ASN A 75 -8.97 -13.57 3.38
N ALA A 76 -8.98 -12.40 2.75
CA ALA A 76 -8.14 -12.08 1.61
C ALA A 76 -7.61 -10.65 1.72
N HIS A 77 -6.46 -10.40 1.12
CA HIS A 77 -5.94 -9.04 1.00
C HIS A 77 -6.69 -8.30 -0.11
N ILE A 78 -7.58 -7.38 0.29
CA ILE A 78 -8.40 -6.60 -0.63
C ILE A 78 -7.91 -5.15 -0.65
N ASN A 79 -7.45 -4.72 -1.82
CA ASN A 79 -7.12 -3.33 -2.10
C ASN A 79 -8.38 -2.61 -2.59
N VAL A 80 -8.66 -1.42 -2.05
CA VAL A 80 -9.81 -0.59 -2.44
C VAL A 80 -9.28 0.73 -2.96
N GLU A 81 -9.61 1.05 -4.21
CA GLU A 81 -9.17 2.27 -4.88
C GLU A 81 -10.39 3.04 -5.40
N VAL A 82 -10.38 4.36 -5.20
CA VAL A 82 -11.38 5.26 -5.79
C VAL A 82 -10.96 5.57 -7.22
N CYS A 83 -11.75 5.09 -8.19
CA CYS A 83 -11.46 5.25 -9.60
C CYS A 83 -12.15 6.51 -10.16
N ALA A 84 -11.59 7.68 -9.88
CA ALA A 84 -12.11 8.97 -10.36
C ALA A 84 -11.37 9.53 -11.60
N SER A 85 -10.24 8.93 -11.99
CA SER A 85 -9.38 9.45 -13.08
C SER A 85 -9.30 8.51 -14.28
N VAL A 86 -9.00 9.06 -15.47
CA VAL A 86 -8.73 8.28 -16.68
C VAL A 86 -7.56 7.29 -16.47
N LYS A 87 -6.58 7.65 -15.62
CA LYS A 87 -5.47 6.76 -15.24
C LYS A 87 -5.98 5.53 -14.47
N SER A 88 -6.96 5.72 -13.59
CA SER A 88 -7.59 4.64 -12.81
C SER A 88 -8.36 3.67 -13.72
N VAL A 89 -9.05 4.18 -14.75
CA VAL A 89 -9.70 3.34 -15.77
C VAL A 89 -8.66 2.52 -16.54
N LYS A 90 -7.59 3.16 -17.03
CA LYS A 90 -6.49 2.45 -17.72
C LYS A 90 -5.87 1.36 -16.84
N TYR A 91 -5.73 1.62 -15.54
CA TYR A 91 -5.26 0.65 -14.57
C TYR A 91 -6.21 -0.55 -14.47
N LEU A 92 -7.52 -0.33 -14.29
CA LEU A 92 -8.51 -1.43 -14.26
C LEU A 92 -8.44 -2.31 -15.51
N TYR A 93 -8.42 -1.70 -16.70
CA TYR A 93 -8.28 -2.42 -17.97
C TYR A 93 -6.99 -3.25 -18.00
N LYS A 94 -5.85 -2.67 -17.62
CA LYS A 94 -4.58 -3.42 -17.53
C LYS A 94 -4.74 -4.68 -16.68
N TYR A 95 -5.40 -4.62 -15.53
CA TYR A 95 -5.52 -5.76 -14.61
C TYR A 95 -6.49 -6.83 -15.11
N VAL A 96 -7.62 -6.44 -15.72
CA VAL A 96 -8.56 -7.40 -16.33
C VAL A 96 -7.88 -8.19 -17.45
N TYR A 97 -7.13 -7.53 -18.32
CA TYR A 97 -6.55 -8.17 -19.51
C TYR A 97 -5.17 -8.82 -19.27
N LYS A 98 -4.49 -8.52 -18.16
CA LYS A 98 -3.18 -9.13 -17.84
C LYS A 98 -3.27 -10.65 -17.66
N GLY A 99 -4.39 -11.16 -17.12
CA GLY A 99 -4.61 -12.60 -16.93
C GLY A 99 -5.01 -13.35 -18.22
N MET A 100 -5.64 -12.65 -19.18
CA MET A 100 -6.07 -13.23 -20.45
C MET A 100 -4.91 -13.50 -21.42
N MET A 101 -3.72 -12.93 -21.14
CA MET A 101 -2.50 -13.07 -21.95
C MET A 101 -1.55 -14.16 -21.44
N GLN A 102 -1.93 -14.97 -20.43
CA GLN A 102 -1.15 -16.17 -20.09
C GLN A 102 -1.45 -17.26 -21.13
N PRO A 103 -0.46 -17.72 -21.94
CA PRO A 103 -0.68 -18.88 -22.78
C PRO A 103 -0.96 -20.09 -21.87
N PRO A 104 -1.85 -21.03 -22.27
CA PRO A 104 -2.03 -22.27 -21.54
C PRO A 104 -0.67 -22.96 -21.43
N LEU A 105 -0.25 -23.22 -20.19
CA LEU A 105 0.92 -24.06 -19.91
C LEU A 105 0.66 -25.44 -20.55
N HIS A 106 1.39 -25.73 -21.64
CA HIS A 106 1.58 -27.08 -22.16
C HIS A 106 2.92 -27.62 -21.65
#